data_AF-A0A1C3IQA4-F1
#
_entry.id   AF-A0A1C3IQA4-F1
#
_cell.length_a   1.000
_cell.length_b   1.000
_cell.length_c   1.000
_cell.angle_alpha   90.00
_cell.angle_beta   90.00
_cell.angle_gamma   90.00
#
_symmetry.space_group_name_H-M   'P 1'
#
loop_
_entity.id
_entity.type
_entity.pdbx_description
1 polymer ?
#
loop_
_entity_poly.entity_id
_entity_poly.type
_entity_poly.pdbx_seq_one_letter_code
_entity_poly.pdbx_strand_id
1 'polypeptide(L)'
;MKKLCLIGLSLLLSACASTVPKEVVELSYKINQDMTHIEHAYTDLVRQHIAVLKKQREDYLYNEWVPDLLEDWIQEGMLIEMAQGKVVYDDQVEDFVSVDKPDRIAQLNSIKDWALVATDEIEVKRRELITPLEKAESTMIADIQQSFGLMKQGNQTITAHLNSIREVQDVQNQLLESVDLEQLRNKINQQLSELSDQAEQGLDKVRELDSKAQPYLEKTQ
;
A
#
# COMPACT_ATOMS: atom_id res chain seq x y z
N MET A 1 -70.89 24.57 25.37
CA MET A 1 -70.17 23.41 24.81
C MET A 1 -69.16 23.77 23.70
N LYS A 2 -69.32 24.87 22.92
CA LYS A 2 -68.33 25.29 21.89
C LYS A 2 -66.99 25.87 22.40
N LYS A 3 -66.89 26.32 23.66
CA LYS A 3 -65.65 26.91 24.21
C LYS A 3 -64.69 25.91 24.86
N LEU A 4 -65.11 24.67 25.12
CA LEU A 4 -64.26 23.64 25.74
C LEU A 4 -63.38 22.89 24.71
N CYS A 5 -63.78 22.88 23.43
CA CYS A 5 -63.01 22.28 22.33
C CYS A 5 -61.78 23.11 21.92
N LEU A 6 -61.78 24.43 22.16
CA LEU A 6 -60.66 25.29 21.76
C LEU A 6 -59.44 25.19 22.68
N ILE A 7 -59.61 24.70 23.92
CA ILE A 7 -58.51 24.61 24.90
C ILE A 7 -57.73 23.29 24.73
N GLY A 8 -58.40 22.22 24.26
CA GLY A 8 -57.76 20.92 24.01
C GLY A 8 -56.79 20.91 22.81
N LEU A 9 -56.99 21.79 21.82
CA LEU A 9 -56.15 21.85 20.63
C LEU A 9 -54.81 22.58 20.86
N SER A 10 -54.74 23.49 21.84
CA SER A 10 -53.51 24.24 22.18
C SER A 10 -52.50 23.44 23.00
N LEU A 11 -52.92 22.36 23.68
CA LEU A 11 -52.05 21.47 24.47
C LEU A 11 -51.35 20.40 23.62
N LEU A 12 -51.84 20.11 22.41
CA LEU A 12 -51.21 19.16 21.49
C LEU A 12 -50.04 19.78 20.71
N LEU A 13 -49.93 21.12 20.68
CA LEU A 13 -48.84 21.83 19.99
C LEU A 13 -47.57 21.98 20.85
N SER A 14 -47.65 21.76 22.17
CA SER A 14 -46.48 21.74 23.07
C SER A 14 -45.75 20.40 23.11
N ALA A 15 -46.29 19.35 22.49
CA ALA A 15 -45.65 18.03 22.41
C ALA A 15 -44.52 17.94 21.36
N CYS A 16 -44.33 18.98 20.54
CA CYS A 16 -43.24 19.06 19.55
C CYS A 16 -41.99 19.78 20.08
N ALA A 17 -41.92 20.12 21.38
CA ALA A 17 -40.68 20.54 22.01
C ALA A 17 -39.83 19.29 22.32
N SER A 18 -39.35 18.61 21.27
CA SER A 18 -38.55 17.40 21.37
C SER A 18 -37.18 17.73 21.94
N THR A 19 -37.02 17.57 23.24
CA THR A 19 -35.71 17.50 23.88
C THR A 19 -34.96 16.28 23.34
N VAL A 20 -33.73 16.50 22.85
CA VAL A 20 -32.86 15.41 22.39
C VAL A 20 -32.48 14.55 23.60
N PRO A 21 -32.78 13.23 23.60
CA PRO A 21 -32.40 12.33 24.69
C PRO A 21 -30.87 12.21 24.81
N LYS A 22 -30.34 12.06 26.03
CA LYS A 22 -28.89 11.92 26.29
C LYS A 22 -28.29 10.71 25.57
N GLU A 23 -29.10 9.67 25.44
CA GLU A 23 -28.80 8.41 24.77
C GLU A 23 -28.42 8.62 23.30
N VAL A 24 -28.96 9.65 22.64
CA VAL A 24 -28.64 9.98 21.23
C VAL A 24 -27.26 10.61 21.10
N VAL A 25 -26.84 11.41 22.09
CA VAL A 25 -25.50 12.00 22.16
C VAL A 25 -24.45 10.92 22.49
N GLU A 26 -24.77 10.03 23.45
CA GLU A 26 -23.89 8.91 23.79
C GLU A 26 -23.69 7.96 22.59
N LEU A 27 -24.76 7.71 21.82
CA LEU A 27 -24.68 6.95 20.58
C LEU A 27 -23.77 7.61 19.55
N SER A 28 -23.82 8.94 19.39
CA SER A 28 -22.95 9.64 18.43
C SER A 28 -21.48 9.59 18.84
N TYR A 29 -21.16 9.66 20.14
CA TYR A 29 -19.80 9.41 20.63
C TYR A 29 -19.33 7.98 20.33
N LYS A 30 -20.20 6.98 20.55
CA LYS A 30 -19.89 5.58 20.25
C LYS A 30 -19.65 5.35 18.77
N ILE A 31 -20.45 5.97 17.90
CA ILE A 31 -20.25 5.93 16.44
C ILE A 31 -18.86 6.45 16.06
N ASN A 32 -18.38 7.54 16.67
CA ASN A 32 -17.04 8.06 16.40
C ASN A 32 -15.93 7.06 16.79
N GLN A 33 -16.10 6.38 17.93
CA GLN A 33 -15.18 5.34 18.37
C GLN A 33 -15.20 4.14 17.42
N ASP A 34 -16.38 3.67 17.03
CA ASP A 34 -16.54 2.55 16.11
C ASP A 34 -15.95 2.88 14.73
N MET A 35 -16.14 4.12 14.22
CA MET A 35 -15.49 4.59 12.98
C MET A 35 -13.97 4.51 13.05
N THR A 36 -13.37 4.84 14.20
CA THR A 36 -11.92 4.74 14.40
C THR A 36 -11.44 3.28 14.39
N HIS A 37 -12.21 2.37 15.00
CA HIS A 37 -11.87 0.94 14.95
C HIS A 37 -11.99 0.36 13.54
N ILE A 38 -13.01 0.76 12.78
CA ILE A 38 -13.23 0.30 11.41
C ILE A 38 -12.14 0.86 10.47
N GLU A 39 -11.74 2.12 10.62
CA GLU A 39 -10.62 2.73 9.88
C GLU A 39 -9.33 1.92 10.04
N HIS A 40 -8.99 1.54 11.28
CA HIS A 40 -7.83 0.70 11.55
C HIS A 40 -7.96 -0.68 10.90
N ALA A 41 -9.13 -1.32 10.99
CA ALA A 41 -9.36 -2.63 10.40
C ALA A 41 -9.17 -2.61 8.87
N TYR A 42 -9.66 -1.58 8.17
CA TYR A 42 -9.43 -1.44 6.73
C TYR A 42 -7.97 -1.14 6.39
N THR A 43 -7.31 -0.30 7.20
CA THR A 43 -5.88 -0.01 7.01
C THR A 43 -5.03 -1.28 7.17
N ASP A 44 -5.36 -2.11 8.17
CA ASP A 44 -4.65 -3.37 8.42
C ASP A 44 -4.94 -4.41 7.32
N LEU A 45 -6.16 -4.47 6.81
CA LEU A 45 -6.49 -5.31 5.65
C LEU A 45 -5.63 -4.95 4.43
N VAL A 46 -5.51 -3.65 4.11
CA VAL A 46 -4.67 -3.19 3.00
C VAL A 46 -3.22 -3.59 3.21
N ARG A 47 -2.67 -3.35 4.40
CA ARG A 47 -1.28 -3.74 4.74
C ARG A 47 -1.03 -5.22 4.57
N GLN A 48 -1.93 -6.06 5.09
CA GLN A 48 -1.82 -7.51 4.99
C GLN A 48 -1.88 -7.98 3.54
N HIS A 49 -2.81 -7.43 2.76
CA HIS A 49 -2.96 -7.77 1.34
C HIS A 49 -1.71 -7.39 0.54
N ILE A 50 -1.21 -6.17 0.72
CA ILE A 50 0.03 -5.71 0.08
C ILE A 50 1.23 -6.56 0.49
N ALA A 51 1.33 -6.95 1.77
CA ALA A 51 2.41 -7.79 2.24
C ALA A 51 2.44 -9.16 1.52
N VAL A 52 1.28 -9.74 1.21
CA VAL A 52 1.19 -10.96 0.39
C VAL A 52 1.71 -10.71 -1.02
N LEU A 53 1.30 -9.61 -1.66
CA LEU A 53 1.78 -9.27 -3.01
C LEU A 53 3.29 -9.00 -3.04
N LYS A 54 3.83 -8.28 -2.06
CA LYS A 54 5.28 -8.06 -1.92
C LYS A 54 6.03 -9.37 -1.76
N LYS A 55 5.50 -10.29 -0.95
CA LYS A 55 6.07 -11.63 -0.80
C LYS A 55 6.10 -12.39 -2.13
N GLN A 56 5.04 -12.35 -2.92
CA GLN A 56 5.03 -12.98 -4.25
C GLN A 56 6.11 -12.39 -5.17
N ARG A 57 6.38 -11.07 -5.08
CA ARG A 57 7.48 -10.44 -5.83
C ARG A 57 8.85 -10.88 -5.35
N GLU A 58 9.05 -11.00 -4.04
CA GLU A 58 10.31 -11.51 -3.50
C GLU A 58 10.51 -12.99 -3.82
N ASP A 59 9.44 -13.80 -3.79
CA ASP A 59 9.49 -15.20 -4.18
C ASP A 59 9.87 -15.34 -5.66
N TYR A 60 9.31 -14.52 -6.56
CA TYR A 60 9.74 -14.43 -7.96
C TYR A 60 11.21 -14.00 -8.08
N LEU A 61 11.59 -12.91 -7.41
CA LEU A 61 12.94 -12.38 -7.46
C LEU A 61 13.97 -13.44 -7.07
N TYR A 62 13.82 -14.06 -5.90
CA TYR A 62 14.86 -14.92 -5.35
C TYR A 62 14.81 -16.36 -5.83
N ASN A 63 13.66 -16.87 -6.30
CA ASN A 63 13.54 -18.27 -6.73
C ASN A 63 13.48 -18.44 -8.25
N GLU A 64 13.26 -17.38 -9.02
CA GLU A 64 13.23 -17.42 -10.49
C GLU A 64 14.30 -16.47 -11.06
N TRP A 65 14.15 -15.16 -10.83
CA TRP A 65 14.96 -14.16 -11.54
C TRP A 65 16.44 -14.11 -11.12
N VAL A 66 16.74 -14.18 -9.82
CA VAL A 66 18.12 -14.17 -9.30
C VAL A 66 18.90 -15.41 -9.74
N PRO A 67 18.36 -16.64 -9.62
CA PRO A 67 19.00 -17.83 -10.16
C PRO A 67 19.37 -17.67 -11.64
N ASP A 68 18.44 -17.20 -12.47
CA ASP A 68 18.65 -17.00 -13.90
C ASP A 68 19.75 -15.94 -14.17
N LEU A 69 19.67 -14.79 -13.49
CA LEU A 69 20.71 -13.74 -13.59
C LEU A 69 22.10 -14.28 -13.23
N LEU A 70 22.21 -15.00 -12.12
CA LEU A 70 23.49 -15.47 -11.62
C LEU A 70 24.09 -16.54 -12.53
N GLU A 71 23.28 -17.37 -13.19
CA GLU A 71 23.78 -18.36 -14.14
C GLU A 71 24.56 -17.69 -15.28
N ASP A 72 23.99 -16.64 -15.87
CA ASP A 72 24.62 -15.86 -16.95
C ASP A 72 25.86 -15.12 -16.43
N TRP A 73 25.73 -14.44 -15.30
CA TRP A 73 26.81 -13.64 -14.73
C TRP A 73 27.99 -14.41 -14.18
N ILE A 74 27.80 -15.66 -13.75
CA ILE A 74 28.91 -16.54 -13.38
C ILE A 74 29.77 -16.85 -14.61
N GLN A 75 29.15 -17.03 -15.77
CA GLN A 75 29.83 -17.34 -17.02
C GLN A 75 30.50 -16.09 -17.61
N GLU A 76 29.74 -15.00 -17.79
CA GLU A 76 30.23 -13.77 -18.39
C GLU A 76 31.25 -13.04 -17.49
N GLY A 77 31.00 -13.03 -16.18
CA GLY A 77 31.88 -12.40 -15.21
C GLY A 77 33.12 -13.22 -14.85
N MET A 78 33.40 -14.33 -15.54
CA MET A 78 34.55 -15.22 -15.32
C MET A 78 34.77 -15.62 -13.86
N LEU A 79 33.69 -15.81 -13.09
CA LEU A 79 33.78 -16.07 -11.66
C LEU A 79 34.50 -17.39 -11.36
N ILE A 80 34.34 -18.40 -12.22
CA ILE A 80 35.01 -19.69 -12.08
C ILE A 80 36.52 -19.53 -12.26
N GLU A 81 36.95 -18.81 -13.29
CA GLU A 81 38.34 -18.54 -13.62
C GLU A 81 38.98 -17.67 -12.52
N MET A 82 38.26 -16.68 -12.00
CA MET A 82 38.67 -15.87 -10.85
C MET A 82 38.82 -16.75 -9.61
N ALA A 83 37.86 -17.61 -9.29
CA ALA A 83 37.93 -18.53 -8.15
C ALA A 83 39.08 -19.56 -8.27
N GLN A 84 39.48 -19.90 -9.50
CA GLN A 84 40.65 -20.72 -9.78
C GLN A 84 41.98 -19.94 -9.75
N GLY A 85 41.92 -18.62 -9.67
CA GLY A 85 43.08 -17.73 -9.62
C GLY A 85 43.79 -17.60 -10.97
N LYS A 86 43.06 -17.82 -12.07
CA LYS A 86 43.56 -17.75 -13.45
C LYS A 86 43.44 -16.34 -14.02
N VAL A 87 42.42 -15.62 -13.61
CA VAL A 87 42.14 -14.24 -14.03
C VAL A 87 41.85 -13.37 -12.81
N VAL A 88 42.10 -12.07 -12.97
CA VAL A 88 41.67 -11.02 -12.04
C VAL A 88 41.09 -9.87 -12.85
N TYR A 89 40.12 -9.15 -12.29
CA TYR A 89 39.65 -7.91 -12.90
C TYR A 89 40.66 -6.78 -12.63
N ASP A 90 41.07 -6.05 -13.67
CA ASP A 90 42.01 -4.93 -13.56
C ASP A 90 41.32 -3.60 -13.91
N ASP A 91 41.10 -2.78 -12.89
CA ASP A 91 40.43 -1.47 -13.01
C ASP A 91 41.15 -0.50 -13.97
N GLN A 92 42.45 -0.68 -14.26
CA GLN A 92 43.18 0.23 -15.14
C GLN A 92 42.90 -0.02 -16.62
N VAL A 93 42.57 -1.27 -16.96
CA VAL A 93 42.24 -1.69 -18.33
C VAL A 93 40.76 -2.01 -18.51
N GLU A 94 39.98 -1.95 -17.43
CA GLU A 94 38.53 -2.22 -17.39
C GLU A 94 38.17 -3.58 -17.98
N ASP A 95 39.05 -4.57 -17.77
CA ASP A 95 38.91 -5.92 -18.34
C ASP A 95 39.59 -6.96 -17.44
N PHE A 96 39.28 -8.22 -17.70
CA PHE A 96 39.89 -9.35 -17.02
C PHE A 96 41.24 -9.72 -17.63
N VAL A 97 42.26 -9.81 -16.78
CA VAL A 97 43.63 -10.15 -17.20
C VAL A 97 44.05 -11.51 -16.65
N SER A 98 44.75 -12.29 -17.50
CA SER A 98 45.33 -13.56 -17.08
C SER A 98 46.52 -13.34 -16.15
N VAL A 99 46.61 -14.16 -15.10
CA VAL A 99 47.70 -14.09 -14.10
C VAL A 99 48.47 -15.39 -14.02
N ASP A 100 49.80 -15.31 -14.17
CA ASP A 100 50.70 -16.47 -14.10
C ASP A 100 50.89 -17.02 -12.68
N LYS A 101 50.70 -16.15 -11.67
CA LYS A 101 50.75 -16.52 -10.25
C LYS A 101 49.53 -15.95 -9.55
N PRO A 102 48.74 -16.78 -8.84
CA PRO A 102 47.56 -16.31 -8.15
C PRO A 102 47.94 -15.40 -6.98
N ASP A 103 47.69 -14.11 -7.12
CA ASP A 103 47.63 -13.18 -5.98
C ASP A 103 46.30 -13.41 -5.27
N ARG A 104 46.37 -14.06 -4.10
CA ARG A 104 45.18 -14.41 -3.31
C ARG A 104 44.41 -13.17 -2.82
N ILE A 105 45.08 -12.04 -2.61
CA ILE A 105 44.39 -10.82 -2.17
C ILE A 105 43.64 -10.21 -3.35
N ALA A 106 44.30 -10.08 -4.50
CA ALA A 106 43.66 -9.60 -5.73
C ALA A 106 42.47 -10.49 -6.13
N GLN A 107 42.66 -11.81 -6.08
CA GLN A 107 41.60 -12.80 -6.32
C GLN A 107 40.38 -12.61 -5.42
N LEU A 108 40.59 -12.49 -4.10
CA LEU A 108 39.50 -12.27 -3.15
C LEU A 108 38.81 -10.91 -3.37
N ASN A 109 39.56 -9.89 -3.77
CA ASN A 109 39.00 -8.59 -4.12
C ASN A 109 38.12 -8.68 -5.37
N SER A 110 38.58 -9.31 -6.45
CA SER A 110 37.75 -9.45 -7.67
C SER A 110 36.47 -10.23 -7.41
N ILE A 111 36.50 -11.29 -6.58
CA ILE A 111 35.29 -12.03 -6.18
C ILE A 111 34.35 -11.14 -5.36
N LYS A 112 34.90 -10.34 -4.43
CA LYS A 112 34.13 -9.39 -3.62
C LYS A 112 33.49 -8.32 -4.50
N ASP A 113 34.22 -7.77 -5.47
CA ASP A 113 33.72 -6.72 -6.36
C ASP A 113 32.63 -7.28 -7.28
N TRP A 114 32.81 -8.49 -7.83
CA TRP A 114 31.75 -9.22 -8.54
C TRP A 114 30.49 -9.39 -7.69
N ALA A 115 30.64 -9.82 -6.43
CA ALA A 115 29.50 -10.01 -5.53
C ALA A 115 28.78 -8.70 -5.18
N LEU A 116 29.51 -7.58 -5.11
CA LEU A 116 28.95 -6.25 -4.85
C LEU A 116 28.15 -5.75 -6.05
N VAL A 117 28.70 -5.86 -7.26
CA VAL A 117 27.95 -5.57 -8.50
C VAL A 117 26.71 -6.44 -8.55
N ALA A 118 26.85 -7.72 -8.16
CA ALA A 118 25.72 -8.61 -8.20
C ALA A 118 24.60 -8.28 -7.23
N THR A 119 24.97 -7.86 -6.03
CA THR A 119 24.01 -7.41 -5.04
C THR A 119 23.31 -6.13 -5.49
N ASP A 120 24.01 -5.20 -6.17
CA ASP A 120 23.41 -3.94 -6.60
C ASP A 120 22.33 -4.15 -7.67
N GLU A 121 22.58 -4.97 -8.68
CA GLU A 121 21.57 -5.28 -9.71
C GLU A 121 20.34 -6.00 -9.13
N ILE A 122 20.55 -6.93 -8.19
CA ILE A 122 19.45 -7.59 -7.47
C ILE A 122 18.62 -6.55 -6.70
N GLU A 123 19.25 -5.59 -6.04
CA GLU A 123 18.56 -4.53 -5.31
C GLU A 123 17.87 -3.52 -6.25
N VAL A 124 18.42 -3.24 -7.43
CA VAL A 124 17.74 -2.45 -8.48
C VAL A 124 16.45 -3.15 -8.90
N LYS A 125 16.52 -4.44 -9.24
CA LYS A 125 15.34 -5.22 -9.64
C LYS A 125 14.33 -5.32 -8.50
N ARG A 126 14.80 -5.54 -7.26
CA ARG A 126 13.93 -5.55 -6.08
C ARG A 126 13.15 -4.25 -5.93
N ARG A 127 13.81 -3.10 -6.06
CA ARG A 127 13.16 -1.79 -6.02
C ARG A 127 12.13 -1.62 -7.13
N GLU A 128 12.46 -2.04 -8.35
CA GLU A 128 11.54 -2.02 -9.49
C GLU A 128 10.24 -2.79 -9.19
N LEU A 129 10.36 -3.98 -8.58
CA LEU A 129 9.22 -4.85 -8.27
C LEU A 129 8.38 -4.36 -7.07
N ILE A 130 9.03 -3.79 -6.04
CA ILE A 130 8.38 -3.48 -4.75
C ILE A 130 7.83 -2.06 -4.68
N THR A 131 8.54 -1.06 -5.23
CA THR A 131 8.16 0.36 -5.13
C THR A 131 6.73 0.65 -5.63
N PRO A 132 6.26 0.06 -6.76
CA PRO A 132 4.88 0.28 -7.21
C PRO A 132 3.84 -0.18 -6.18
N LEU A 133 4.10 -1.29 -5.48
CA LEU A 133 3.19 -1.81 -4.44
C LEU A 133 3.18 -0.93 -3.19
N GLU A 134 4.33 -0.38 -2.79
CA GLU A 134 4.42 0.59 -1.69
C GLU A 134 3.66 1.88 -2.00
N LYS A 135 3.74 2.34 -3.25
CA LYS A 135 2.97 3.51 -3.70
C LYS A 135 1.47 3.23 -3.65
N ALA A 136 1.03 2.06 -4.14
CA ALA A 136 -0.38 1.67 -4.08
C ALA A 136 -0.88 1.58 -2.63
N GLU A 137 -0.10 0.96 -1.74
CA GLU A 137 -0.40 0.88 -0.30
C GLU A 137 -0.61 2.27 0.32
N SER A 138 0.33 3.18 0.10
CA SER A 138 0.28 4.55 0.62
C SER A 138 -0.96 5.30 0.11
N THR A 139 -1.27 5.19 -1.19
CA THR A 139 -2.46 5.81 -1.78
C THR A 139 -3.76 5.24 -1.19
N MET A 140 -3.87 3.93 -1.05
CA MET A 140 -5.09 3.31 -0.49
C MET A 140 -5.29 3.68 0.98
N ILE A 141 -4.23 3.70 1.79
CA ILE A 141 -4.31 4.12 3.19
C ILE A 141 -4.72 5.59 3.29
N ALA A 142 -4.18 6.47 2.45
CA ALA A 142 -4.57 7.88 2.42
C ALA A 142 -6.05 8.06 2.05
N ASP A 143 -6.55 7.32 1.05
CA ASP A 143 -7.96 7.31 0.65
C ASP A 143 -8.90 6.87 1.80
N ILE A 144 -8.51 5.83 2.54
CA ILE A 144 -9.23 5.34 3.73
C ILE A 144 -9.27 6.43 4.80
N GLN A 145 -8.11 6.97 5.17
CA GLN A 145 -7.98 7.99 6.20
C GLN A 145 -8.77 9.26 5.87
N GLN A 146 -8.75 9.70 4.60
CA GLN A 146 -9.54 10.83 4.14
C GLN A 146 -11.04 10.55 4.29
N SER A 147 -11.51 9.38 3.85
CA SER A 147 -12.92 9.01 3.90
C SER A 147 -13.44 8.93 5.34
N PHE A 148 -12.72 8.24 6.23
CA PHE A 148 -13.07 8.18 7.65
C PHE A 148 -12.91 9.54 8.34
N GLY A 149 -11.96 10.38 7.92
CA GLY A 149 -11.82 11.76 8.39
C GLY A 149 -13.07 12.59 8.15
N LEU A 150 -13.61 12.56 6.92
CA LEU A 150 -14.86 13.25 6.57
C LEU A 150 -16.06 12.74 7.38
N MET A 151 -16.15 11.43 7.57
CA MET A 151 -17.21 10.81 8.36
C MET A 151 -17.16 11.21 9.84
N LYS A 152 -15.97 11.17 10.44
CA LYS A 152 -15.74 11.62 11.83
C LYS A 152 -16.09 13.09 11.99
N GLN A 153 -15.68 13.94 11.03
CA GLN A 153 -16.02 15.37 11.04
C GLN A 153 -17.55 15.58 10.99
N GLY A 154 -18.24 14.90 10.08
CA GLY A 154 -19.71 14.97 10.00
C GLY A 154 -20.40 14.55 11.30
N ASN A 155 -19.96 13.44 11.90
CA ASN A 155 -20.49 12.96 13.17
C ASN A 155 -20.15 13.89 14.36
N GLN A 156 -18.99 14.54 14.34
CA GLN A 156 -18.63 15.57 15.33
C GLN A 156 -19.56 16.78 15.22
N THR A 157 -19.87 17.23 13.99
CA THR A 157 -20.83 18.32 13.78
C THR A 157 -22.23 17.93 14.27
N ILE A 158 -22.69 16.71 13.98
CA ILE A 158 -23.96 16.17 14.53
C ILE A 158 -23.91 16.15 16.06
N THR A 159 -22.83 15.64 16.66
CA THR A 159 -22.66 15.58 18.11
C THR A 159 -22.68 16.98 18.74
N ALA A 160 -22.01 17.95 18.11
CA ALA A 160 -22.03 19.35 18.53
C ALA A 160 -23.46 19.93 18.45
N HIS A 161 -24.22 19.62 17.38
CA HIS A 161 -25.62 20.02 17.26
C HIS A 161 -26.53 19.34 18.29
N LEU A 162 -26.36 18.06 18.58
CA LEU A 162 -27.16 17.37 19.59
C LEU A 162 -26.89 17.96 20.98
N ASN A 163 -25.63 18.33 21.25
CA ASN A 163 -25.24 19.06 22.45
C ASN A 163 -25.78 20.51 22.45
N SER A 164 -25.78 21.21 21.31
CA SER A 164 -26.25 22.60 21.19
C SER A 164 -27.77 22.73 21.12
N ILE A 165 -28.52 21.74 20.63
CA ILE A 165 -30.00 21.70 20.73
C ILE A 165 -30.44 21.59 22.19
N ARG A 166 -29.55 21.08 23.07
CA ARG A 166 -29.69 21.20 24.52
C ARG A 166 -29.47 22.64 25.04
N GLU A 167 -28.91 23.55 24.23
CA GLU A 167 -28.46 24.92 24.58
C GLU A 167 -28.69 26.05 23.50
N VAL A 168 -29.66 25.95 22.57
CA VAL A 168 -30.15 27.00 21.58
C VAL A 168 -29.81 26.76 20.08
N GLN A 169 -30.70 27.26 19.21
CA GLN A 169 -31.00 26.97 17.79
C GLN A 169 -30.02 27.45 16.69
N ASP A 170 -30.13 26.71 15.56
CA ASP A 170 -29.83 26.97 14.13
C ASP A 170 -28.43 26.69 13.55
N VAL A 171 -28.37 25.65 12.66
CA VAL A 171 -27.54 25.62 11.44
C VAL A 171 -28.26 24.81 10.34
N GLN A 172 -28.16 25.30 9.09
CA GLN A 172 -28.80 24.77 7.88
C GLN A 172 -28.15 23.52 7.29
N ASN A 173 -28.98 22.77 6.56
CA ASN A 173 -28.69 21.54 5.83
C ASN A 173 -27.52 21.65 4.84
N GLN A 174 -26.40 20.97 5.13
CA GLN A 174 -25.37 20.65 4.13
C GLN A 174 -24.61 19.32 4.39
N LEU A 175 -25.02 18.49 5.36
CA LEU A 175 -24.20 17.34 5.81
C LEU A 175 -24.72 15.95 5.38
N LEU A 176 -25.88 15.86 4.72
CA LEU A 176 -26.51 14.57 4.42
C LEU A 176 -25.98 13.90 3.14
N GLU A 177 -25.06 14.52 2.40
CA GLU A 177 -24.48 13.95 1.18
C GLU A 177 -23.24 13.10 1.41
N SER A 178 -22.72 12.98 2.65
CA SER A 178 -21.37 12.46 2.89
C SER A 178 -21.26 11.36 3.94
N VAL A 179 -22.11 10.33 3.92
CA VAL A 179 -21.80 9.06 4.62
C VAL A 179 -22.51 7.89 3.93
N ASP A 180 -21.82 7.19 3.03
CA ASP A 180 -22.22 5.85 2.60
C ASP A 180 -21.07 4.85 2.88
N LEU A 181 -21.16 4.17 4.03
CA LEU A 181 -20.22 3.12 4.46
C LEU A 181 -20.20 1.93 3.49
N GLU A 182 -21.32 1.65 2.83
CA GLU A 182 -21.42 0.57 1.87
C GLU A 182 -20.65 0.94 0.59
N GLN A 183 -20.77 2.18 0.13
CA GLN A 183 -19.97 2.68 -1.00
C GLN A 183 -18.47 2.65 -0.69
N LEU A 184 -18.06 3.05 0.53
CA LEU A 184 -16.65 2.98 0.96
C LEU A 184 -16.12 1.55 0.96
N ARG A 185 -16.86 0.61 1.57
CA ARG A 185 -16.51 -0.82 1.55
C ARG A 185 -16.35 -1.34 0.13
N ASN A 186 -17.30 -1.04 -0.74
CA ASN A 186 -17.29 -1.50 -2.12
C ASN A 186 -16.10 -0.91 -2.89
N LYS A 187 -15.79 0.38 -2.70
CA LYS A 187 -14.62 1.03 -3.29
C LYS A 187 -13.31 0.37 -2.84
N ILE A 188 -13.13 0.11 -1.54
CA ILE A 188 -11.92 -0.53 -1.01
C ILE A 188 -11.76 -1.94 -1.58
N ASN A 189 -12.84 -2.75 -1.58
CA ASN A 189 -12.80 -4.09 -2.15
C ASN A 189 -12.49 -4.07 -3.65
N GLN A 190 -13.05 -3.12 -4.39
CA GLN A 190 -12.77 -2.93 -5.81
C GLN A 190 -11.29 -2.55 -6.03
N GLN A 191 -10.76 -1.58 -5.28
CA GLN A 191 -9.35 -1.20 -5.35
C GLN A 191 -8.40 -2.36 -5.01
N LEU A 192 -8.75 -3.18 -4.00
CA LEU A 192 -7.99 -4.39 -3.65
C LEU A 192 -8.03 -5.44 -4.78
N SER A 193 -9.19 -5.65 -5.39
CA SER A 193 -9.34 -6.59 -6.52
C SER A 193 -8.57 -6.10 -7.74
N GLU A 194 -8.75 -4.84 -8.14
CA GLU A 194 -8.05 -4.24 -9.28
C GLU A 194 -6.54 -4.27 -9.08
N LEU A 195 -6.06 -3.98 -7.87
CA LEU A 195 -4.64 -4.07 -7.56
C LEU A 195 -4.13 -5.51 -7.64
N SER A 196 -4.92 -6.50 -7.22
CA SER A 196 -4.55 -7.91 -7.33
C SER A 196 -4.41 -8.32 -8.79
N ASP A 197 -5.40 -7.97 -9.62
CA ASP A 197 -5.39 -8.26 -11.06
C ASP A 197 -4.22 -7.56 -11.75
N GLN A 198 -3.96 -6.29 -11.43
CA GLN A 198 -2.83 -5.53 -11.97
C GLN A 198 -1.48 -6.08 -11.50
N ALA A 199 -1.40 -6.53 -10.24
CA ALA A 199 -0.19 -7.13 -9.72
C ALA A 199 0.09 -8.47 -10.41
N GLU A 200 -0.91 -9.33 -10.59
CA GLU A 200 -0.76 -10.61 -11.29
C GLU A 200 -0.35 -10.38 -12.75
N GLN A 201 -1.13 -9.59 -13.50
CA GLN A 201 -0.81 -9.27 -14.90
C GLN A 201 0.54 -8.57 -15.05
N GLY A 202 0.87 -7.67 -14.14
CA GLY A 202 2.16 -6.99 -14.12
C GLY A 202 3.31 -7.96 -13.84
N LEU A 203 3.12 -8.96 -12.98
CA LEU A 203 4.13 -9.99 -12.73
C LEU A 203 4.34 -10.87 -13.95
N ASP A 204 3.26 -11.33 -14.57
CA ASP A 204 3.35 -12.13 -15.79
C ASP A 204 4.01 -11.35 -16.92
N LYS A 205 3.71 -10.05 -17.03
CA LYS A 205 4.36 -9.20 -18.02
C LYS A 205 5.85 -9.01 -17.75
N VAL A 206 6.23 -8.83 -16.48
CA VAL A 206 7.64 -8.75 -16.08
C VAL A 206 8.35 -10.06 -16.40
N ARG A 207 7.79 -11.21 -16.05
CA ARG A 207 8.31 -12.53 -16.41
C ARG A 207 8.49 -12.69 -17.92
N GLU A 208 7.49 -12.30 -18.71
CA GLU A 208 7.54 -12.37 -20.17
C GLU A 208 8.64 -11.47 -20.75
N LEU A 209 8.79 -10.25 -20.22
CA LEU A 209 9.82 -9.31 -20.64
C LEU A 209 11.21 -9.79 -20.25
N ASP A 210 11.39 -10.29 -19.03
CA ASP A 210 12.67 -10.82 -18.54
C ASP A 210 13.10 -12.04 -19.38
N SER A 211 12.19 -12.99 -19.63
CA SER A 211 12.45 -14.15 -20.50
C SER A 211 12.78 -13.77 -21.95
N LYS A 212 12.19 -12.67 -22.45
CA LYS A 212 12.48 -12.16 -23.81
C LYS A 212 13.74 -11.31 -23.87
N ALA A 213 14.17 -10.69 -22.77
CA ALA A 213 15.35 -9.85 -22.70
C ALA A 213 16.64 -10.68 -22.59
N GLN A 214 16.57 -11.88 -22.00
CA GLN A 214 17.67 -12.86 -21.93
C GLN A 214 18.51 -12.97 -23.22
N PRO A 215 17.94 -13.24 -24.41
CA PRO A 215 18.71 -13.37 -25.66
C PRO A 215 19.24 -12.05 -26.25
N TYR A 216 18.89 -10.89 -25.69
CA TYR A 216 19.38 -9.58 -26.16
C TYR A 216 20.48 -9.00 -25.29
N LEU A 217 20.56 -9.36 -24.00
CA LEU A 217 21.71 -9.05 -23.16
C LEU A 217 22.98 -9.77 -23.65
N GLU A 218 22.84 -11.00 -24.18
CA GLU A 218 23.90 -11.79 -24.85
C GLU A 218 24.51 -11.12 -26.10
N LYS A 219 23.92 -10.05 -26.66
CA LYS A 219 24.33 -9.46 -27.95
C LYS A 219 24.80 -8.01 -27.88
N THR A 220 24.71 -7.38 -26.72
CA THR A 220 25.08 -5.95 -26.55
C THR A 220 26.27 -5.72 -25.63
N GLN A 221 26.97 -6.78 -25.23
CA GLN A 221 28.34 -6.74 -24.70
C GLN A 221 29.26 -7.49 -25.66
#